data_AF-A0A3D6BRA1-F1
#
_entry.id   AF-A0A3D6BRA1-F1
#
_cell.length_a   1.000
_cell.length_b   1.000
_cell.length_c   1.000
_cell.angle_alpha   90.00
_cell.angle_beta   90.00
_cell.angle_gamma   90.00
#
_symmetry.space_group_name_H-M   'P 1'
#
loop_
_entity.id
_entity.type
_entity.pdbx_description
1 polymer ?
#
loop_
_entity_poly.entity_id
_entity_poly.type
_entity_poly.pdbx_seq_one_letter_code
_entity_poly.pdbx_strand_id
1 'polypeptide(L)'
;SFTLNYDTLFEQAGRKGNFTIIDGFSFSLTRYFSGRNFDYDVVLRDKSRLKEEDNFINRVFHLYKPHGSVDWEKTKEGIKQSDSVEKALMIYPKDSKYESSYEQPFFEMMSRLQQNLRKDNVLLICIGFSFNDKHIVTAIKEALEQNSGFQLMVLNKGIDTSEGFKWLYDLSMKHSNIVLIDELFTDFAVHYPLLKSYNQDEYKKITINLTDNDGD
;
A
#
# COMPACT_ATOMS: atom_id res chain seq x y z
N SER A 1 -0.89 -0.73 -0.65
CA SER A 1 0.02 -0.30 0.41
C SER A 1 -0.18 -1.12 1.66
N PHE A 2 0.90 -1.57 2.30
CA PHE A 2 0.86 -2.31 3.57
C PHE A 2 1.48 -1.46 4.68
N THR A 3 0.86 -1.44 5.86
CA THR A 3 1.43 -0.80 7.05
C THR A 3 1.29 -1.72 8.26
N LEU A 4 2.33 -1.78 9.09
CA LEU A 4 2.33 -2.52 10.35
C LEU A 4 1.94 -1.62 11.53
N ASN A 5 1.69 -0.33 11.28
CA ASN A 5 1.27 0.63 12.29
C ASN A 5 -0.22 0.45 12.63
N TYR A 6 -0.53 0.69 13.90
CA TYR A 6 -1.88 0.59 14.44
C TYR A 6 -2.69 1.88 14.28
N ASP A 7 -2.02 3.03 14.20
CA ASP A 7 -2.65 4.34 14.08
C ASP A 7 -3.39 4.52 12.74
N THR A 8 -4.24 5.55 12.67
CA THR A 8 -5.05 5.85 11.48
C THR A 8 -4.47 6.99 10.63
N LEU A 9 -3.14 7.23 10.69
CA LEU A 9 -2.54 8.40 10.04
C LEU A 9 -2.65 8.33 8.50
N PHE A 10 -2.55 7.12 7.91
CA PHE A 10 -2.74 6.94 6.46
C PHE A 10 -4.18 7.23 6.04
N GLU A 11 -5.14 6.81 6.85
CA GLU A 11 -6.56 6.99 6.64
C GLU A 11 -6.94 8.48 6.75
N GLN A 12 -6.42 9.16 7.77
CA GLN A 12 -6.59 10.60 7.96
C GLN A 12 -5.94 11.41 6.84
N ALA A 13 -4.71 11.06 6.44
CA ALA A 13 -4.02 11.70 5.33
C ALA A 13 -4.75 11.48 4.01
N GLY A 14 -5.21 10.26 3.74
CA GLY A 14 -6.00 9.93 2.56
C GLY A 14 -7.30 10.73 2.50
N ARG A 15 -8.03 10.81 3.63
CA ARG A 15 -9.23 11.65 3.75
C ARG A 15 -8.92 13.13 3.45
N LYS A 16 -7.85 13.68 4.03
CA LYS A 16 -7.42 15.06 3.78
C LYS A 16 -7.00 15.30 2.33
N GLY A 17 -6.42 14.30 1.68
CA GLY A 17 -5.98 14.34 0.28
C GLY A 17 -7.05 13.99 -0.76
N ASN A 18 -8.31 13.76 -0.33
CA ASN A 18 -9.41 13.29 -1.16
C ASN A 18 -9.09 11.97 -1.90
N PHE A 19 -8.51 11.01 -1.17
CA PHE A 19 -8.29 9.65 -1.65
C PHE A 19 -9.42 8.73 -1.18
N THR A 20 -9.78 7.78 -2.04
CA THR A 20 -10.63 6.65 -1.67
C THR A 20 -9.74 5.48 -1.24
N ILE A 21 -9.98 4.96 -0.05
CA ILE A 21 -9.20 3.88 0.53
C ILE A 21 -10.01 2.59 0.45
N ILE A 22 -9.40 1.54 -0.10
CA ILE A 22 -9.91 0.18 -0.07
C ILE A 22 -9.14 -0.58 1.02
N ASP A 23 -9.75 -0.73 2.19
CA ASP A 23 -9.13 -1.27 3.42
C ASP A 23 -9.74 -2.61 3.88
N GLY A 24 -10.56 -3.22 3.02
CA GLY A 24 -11.27 -4.46 3.33
C GLY A 24 -12.56 -4.26 4.12
N PHE A 25 -12.89 -3.04 4.55
CA PHE A 25 -14.19 -2.73 5.15
C PHE A 25 -15.19 -2.25 4.10
N SER A 26 -16.46 -2.58 4.33
CA SER A 26 -17.55 -2.15 3.46
C SER A 26 -17.67 -0.62 3.37
N PHE A 27 -18.25 -0.13 2.27
CA PHE A 27 -18.57 1.29 2.07
C PHE A 27 -19.94 1.70 2.66
N SER A 28 -20.52 0.86 3.51
CA SER A 28 -21.78 1.13 4.22
C SER A 28 -21.55 1.97 5.48
N LEU A 29 -22.61 2.59 6.01
CA LEU A 29 -22.56 3.38 7.26
C LEU A 29 -21.91 2.60 8.40
N THR A 30 -22.34 1.35 8.62
CA THR A 30 -21.61 0.42 9.47
C THR A 30 -20.59 -0.31 8.62
N ARG A 31 -19.31 -0.08 8.89
CA ARG A 31 -18.21 -0.67 8.14
C ARG A 31 -17.82 -2.01 8.77
N TYR A 32 -18.13 -3.11 8.08
CA TYR A 32 -17.70 -4.45 8.47
C TYR A 32 -16.63 -4.97 7.52
N PHE A 33 -15.63 -5.65 8.10
CA PHE A 33 -14.57 -6.27 7.34
C PHE A 33 -15.07 -7.47 6.54
N SER A 34 -14.63 -7.56 5.29
CA SER A 34 -14.72 -8.75 4.46
C SER A 34 -13.56 -8.74 3.48
N GLY A 35 -12.80 -9.84 3.39
CA GLY A 35 -11.69 -9.95 2.44
C GLY A 35 -12.10 -9.69 0.99
N ARG A 36 -13.36 -9.98 0.63
CA ARG A 36 -13.94 -9.67 -0.68
C ARG A 36 -13.91 -8.19 -1.02
N ASN A 37 -13.97 -7.30 -0.02
CA ASN A 37 -13.94 -5.86 -0.29
C ASN A 37 -12.60 -5.40 -0.87
N PHE A 38 -11.52 -6.19 -0.73
CA PHE A 38 -10.25 -5.94 -1.42
C PHE A 38 -10.28 -6.26 -2.91
N ASP A 39 -11.29 -7.00 -3.38
CA ASP A 39 -11.46 -7.31 -4.80
C ASP A 39 -12.32 -6.26 -5.51
N TYR A 40 -12.87 -5.29 -4.76
CA TYR A 40 -13.59 -4.17 -5.34
C TYR A 40 -12.63 -3.04 -5.70
N ASP A 41 -13.00 -2.32 -6.75
CA ASP A 41 -12.36 -1.08 -7.17
C ASP A 41 -13.45 -0.05 -7.54
N VAL A 42 -13.07 1.22 -7.65
CA VAL A 42 -13.98 2.33 -7.95
C VAL A 42 -13.76 2.79 -9.39
N VAL A 43 -14.84 2.79 -10.17
CA VAL A 43 -14.84 3.19 -11.58
C VAL A 43 -15.80 4.34 -11.83
N LEU A 44 -15.40 5.28 -12.69
CA LEU A 44 -16.20 6.39 -13.19
C LEU A 44 -17.07 5.91 -14.36
N ARG A 45 -18.39 5.94 -14.17
CA ARG A 45 -19.35 5.45 -15.18
C ARG A 45 -19.76 6.49 -16.23
N ASP A 46 -19.18 7.69 -16.21
CA ASP A 46 -19.65 8.79 -17.06
C ASP A 46 -18.89 8.86 -18.41
N LYS A 47 -19.64 8.68 -19.50
CA LYS A 47 -19.32 8.94 -20.92
C LYS A 47 -18.03 8.35 -21.51
N SER A 48 -17.99 7.03 -21.71
CA SER A 48 -17.66 6.50 -23.06
C SER A 48 -18.19 5.07 -23.21
N ARG A 49 -19.21 4.90 -24.07
CA ARG A 49 -19.56 3.58 -24.65
C ARG A 49 -18.60 3.22 -25.81
N LEU A 50 -17.47 3.92 -25.93
CA LEU A 50 -16.59 3.88 -27.09
C LEU A 50 -15.24 3.19 -26.80
N LYS A 51 -14.93 2.88 -25.55
CA LYS A 51 -13.81 2.01 -25.18
C LYS A 51 -14.22 1.10 -24.03
N GLU A 52 -14.01 -0.20 -24.19
CA GLU A 52 -14.14 -1.24 -23.16
C GLU A 52 -12.99 -1.17 -22.12
N GLU A 53 -12.47 0.02 -21.85
CA GLU A 53 -11.41 0.22 -20.85
C GLU A 53 -12.08 0.62 -19.53
N ASP A 54 -11.77 -0.09 -18.46
CA ASP A 54 -12.21 0.27 -17.12
C ASP A 54 -11.75 1.68 -16.76
N ASN A 55 -12.71 2.59 -16.55
CA ASN A 55 -12.42 3.98 -16.22
C ASN A 55 -12.20 4.13 -14.72
N PHE A 56 -11.07 3.63 -14.21
CA PHE A 56 -10.73 3.71 -12.78
C PHE A 56 -10.64 5.17 -12.30
N ILE A 57 -11.11 5.43 -11.08
CA ILE A 57 -10.98 6.77 -10.50
C ILE A 57 -9.52 6.98 -10.07
N ASN A 58 -8.99 8.15 -10.36
CA ASN A 58 -7.73 8.60 -9.76
C ASN A 58 -7.86 8.69 -8.22
N ARG A 59 -6.73 8.60 -7.50
CA ARG A 59 -6.68 8.70 -6.02
C ARG A 59 -7.40 7.57 -5.28
N VAL A 60 -7.50 6.39 -5.88
CA VAL A 60 -7.90 5.16 -5.17
C VAL A 60 -6.65 4.40 -4.79
N PHE A 61 -6.56 3.90 -3.55
CA PHE A 61 -5.50 2.96 -3.18
C PHE A 61 -5.97 1.93 -2.15
N HIS A 62 -5.36 0.75 -2.20
CA HIS A 62 -5.61 -0.31 -1.24
C HIS A 62 -4.70 -0.15 -0.03
N LEU A 63 -5.26 -0.21 1.18
CA LEU A 63 -4.54 -0.15 2.44
C LEU A 63 -4.73 -1.45 3.23
N TYR A 64 -3.63 -2.13 3.53
CA TYR A 64 -3.64 -3.36 4.30
C TYR A 64 -2.94 -3.12 5.65
N LYS A 65 -3.55 -3.59 6.74
CA LYS A 65 -2.99 -3.49 8.10
C LYS A 65 -2.87 -4.88 8.74
N PRO A 66 -1.78 -5.63 8.46
CA PRO A 66 -1.60 -7.00 8.95
C PRO A 66 -1.61 -7.16 10.48
N HIS A 67 -1.34 -6.09 11.23
CA HIS A 67 -1.36 -6.10 12.70
C HIS A 67 -2.61 -5.47 13.31
N GLY A 68 -3.60 -5.10 12.49
CA GLY A 68 -4.81 -4.48 12.96
C GLY A 68 -4.71 -2.97 13.08
N SER A 69 -5.65 -2.40 13.82
CA SER A 69 -5.77 -0.96 13.97
C SER A 69 -6.46 -0.60 15.29
N VAL A 70 -6.19 0.61 15.77
CA VAL A 70 -6.80 1.15 17.00
C VAL A 70 -8.31 1.38 16.88
N ASP A 71 -8.82 1.48 15.66
CA ASP A 71 -10.24 1.72 15.35
C ASP A 71 -10.98 0.44 14.91
N TRP A 72 -10.38 -0.75 15.09
CA TRP A 72 -11.02 -2.03 14.77
C TRP A 72 -11.53 -2.72 16.03
N GLU A 73 -12.72 -3.31 15.96
CA GLU A 73 -13.39 -3.99 17.07
C GLU A 73 -13.94 -5.35 16.62
N LYS A 74 -13.76 -6.39 17.44
CA LYS A 74 -14.38 -7.70 17.21
C LYS A 74 -15.75 -7.74 17.90
N THR A 75 -16.80 -7.81 17.10
CA THR A 75 -18.20 -7.89 17.53
C THR A 75 -18.76 -9.30 17.31
N LYS A 76 -20.04 -9.55 17.65
CA LYS A 76 -20.70 -10.83 17.37
C LYS A 76 -20.97 -11.01 15.87
N GLU A 77 -21.16 -9.91 15.17
CA GLU A 77 -21.51 -9.84 13.74
C GLU A 77 -20.27 -9.87 12.84
N GLY A 78 -19.09 -9.61 13.41
CA GLY A 78 -17.82 -9.61 12.68
C GLY A 78 -16.85 -8.54 13.17
N ILE A 79 -15.88 -8.20 12.34
CA ILE A 79 -14.92 -7.14 12.65
C ILE A 79 -15.47 -5.83 12.13
N LYS A 80 -15.65 -4.87 13.02
CA LYS A 80 -16.24 -3.55 12.73
C LYS A 80 -15.17 -2.48 12.87
N GLN A 81 -15.21 -1.47 12.00
CA GLN A 81 -14.46 -0.23 12.22
C GLN A 81 -15.35 0.80 12.94
N SER A 82 -14.84 1.39 14.01
CA SER A 82 -15.57 2.34 14.86
C SER A 82 -14.65 3.47 15.33
N ASP A 83 -15.18 4.70 15.42
CA ASP A 83 -14.42 5.85 15.93
C ASP A 83 -14.08 5.72 17.43
N SER A 84 -14.89 4.97 18.18
CA SER A 84 -14.68 4.66 19.59
C SER A 84 -14.74 3.16 19.77
N VAL A 85 -13.65 2.58 20.27
CA VAL A 85 -13.48 1.15 20.47
C VAL A 85 -13.09 0.88 21.92
N GLU A 86 -13.81 0.02 22.62
CA GLU A 86 -13.46 -0.39 23.99
C GLU A 86 -12.22 -1.31 24.00
N LYS A 87 -12.16 -2.24 23.05
CA LYS A 87 -11.06 -3.19 22.90
C LYS A 87 -10.60 -3.30 21.45
N ALA A 88 -9.53 -2.59 21.14
CA ALA A 88 -8.94 -2.57 19.80
C ALA A 88 -8.44 -3.97 19.39
N LEU A 89 -8.78 -4.36 18.16
CA LEU A 89 -8.38 -5.62 17.55
C LEU A 89 -7.01 -5.46 16.87
N MET A 90 -5.95 -5.85 17.59
CA MET A 90 -4.56 -5.68 17.16
C MET A 90 -3.70 -6.89 17.56
N ILE A 91 -2.64 -7.13 16.79
CA ILE A 91 -1.58 -8.10 17.12
C ILE A 91 -0.36 -7.33 17.59
N TYR A 92 0.08 -7.59 18.83
CA TYR A 92 1.29 -6.98 19.37
C TYR A 92 2.54 -7.81 19.01
N PRO A 93 3.70 -7.19 18.74
CA PRO A 93 4.90 -7.91 18.29
C PRO A 93 5.47 -8.88 19.32
N LYS A 94 5.10 -8.71 20.59
CA LYS A 94 5.54 -9.54 21.72
C LYS A 94 4.52 -10.61 22.13
N ASP A 95 3.31 -10.60 21.57
CA ASP A 95 2.33 -11.60 21.91
C ASP A 95 2.72 -12.93 21.27
N SER A 96 3.11 -13.88 22.11
CA SER A 96 3.37 -15.28 21.76
C SER A 96 2.13 -16.02 21.24
N LYS A 97 0.99 -15.33 21.09
CA LYS A 97 -0.27 -15.84 20.55
C LYS A 97 -0.23 -15.83 19.02
N TYR A 98 0.67 -16.65 18.48
CA TYR A 98 0.77 -16.97 17.06
C TYR A 98 -0.58 -17.39 16.45
N GLU A 99 -1.50 -17.94 17.25
CA GLU A 99 -2.83 -18.36 16.80
C GLU A 99 -3.66 -17.19 16.23
N SER A 100 -3.55 -15.97 16.78
CA SER A 100 -4.37 -14.85 16.33
C SER A 100 -4.02 -14.38 14.92
N SER A 101 -2.77 -14.56 14.47
CA SER A 101 -2.36 -14.23 13.10
C SER A 101 -3.03 -15.11 12.03
N TYR A 102 -3.57 -16.28 12.43
CA TYR A 102 -4.31 -17.18 11.54
C TYR A 102 -5.82 -16.91 11.52
N GLU A 103 -6.30 -15.94 12.32
CA GLU A 103 -7.70 -15.50 12.27
C GLU A 103 -7.90 -14.35 11.28
N GLN A 104 -9.14 -14.20 10.84
CA GLN A 104 -9.58 -12.97 10.17
C GLN A 104 -9.52 -11.79 11.16
N PRO A 105 -9.08 -10.58 10.72
CA PRO A 105 -8.76 -10.17 9.35
C PRO A 105 -7.30 -10.41 8.96
N PHE A 106 -6.45 -10.80 9.90
CA PHE A 106 -4.99 -10.79 9.75
C PHE A 106 -4.49 -11.80 8.71
N PHE A 107 -5.09 -12.99 8.69
CA PHE A 107 -4.79 -14.01 7.68
C PHE A 107 -5.02 -13.50 6.25
N GLU A 108 -6.12 -12.80 6.00
CA GLU A 108 -6.41 -12.21 4.70
C GLU A 108 -5.34 -11.19 4.30
N MET A 109 -4.96 -10.29 5.22
CA MET A 109 -3.94 -9.27 4.95
C MET A 109 -2.58 -9.89 4.58
N MET A 110 -2.18 -10.93 5.31
CA MET A 110 -0.92 -11.65 5.05
C MET A 110 -0.97 -12.44 3.74
N SER A 111 -2.09 -13.10 3.46
CA SER A 111 -2.33 -13.79 2.18
C SER A 111 -2.21 -12.81 1.01
N ARG A 112 -2.83 -11.62 1.11
CA ARG A 112 -2.76 -10.56 0.10
C ARG A 112 -1.34 -10.03 -0.06
N LEU A 113 -0.56 -9.88 1.01
CA LEU A 113 0.86 -9.51 0.91
C LEU A 113 1.63 -10.52 0.06
N GLN A 114 1.57 -11.79 0.44
CA GLN A 114 2.28 -12.86 -0.26
C GLN A 114 1.86 -12.99 -1.73
N GLN A 115 0.55 -12.86 -2.01
CA GLN A 115 0.04 -12.85 -3.39
C GLN A 115 0.59 -11.68 -4.20
N ASN A 116 0.63 -10.47 -3.62
CA ASN A 116 1.16 -9.31 -4.33
C ASN A 116 2.67 -9.43 -4.60
N LEU A 117 3.45 -9.99 -3.67
CA LEU A 117 4.89 -10.19 -3.87
C LEU A 117 5.21 -11.25 -4.95
N ARG A 118 4.27 -12.16 -5.24
CA ARG A 118 4.41 -13.18 -6.30
C ARG A 118 3.96 -12.72 -7.69
N LYS A 119 3.38 -11.52 -7.83
CA LYS A 119 3.02 -11.00 -9.15
C LYS A 119 4.28 -10.65 -9.95
N ASP A 120 4.18 -10.71 -11.27
CA ASP A 120 5.26 -10.32 -12.16
C ASP A 120 5.58 -8.83 -12.05
N ASN A 121 6.85 -8.46 -12.19
CA ASN A 121 7.33 -7.08 -12.25
C ASN A 121 6.88 -6.19 -11.07
N VAL A 122 7.06 -6.69 -9.84
CA VAL A 122 6.67 -5.97 -8.63
C VAL A 122 7.87 -5.28 -8.00
N LEU A 123 7.73 -3.97 -7.73
CA LEU A 123 8.62 -3.22 -6.86
C LEU A 123 7.99 -3.09 -5.47
N LEU A 124 8.63 -3.68 -4.47
CA LEU A 124 8.33 -3.41 -3.07
C LEU A 124 9.22 -2.27 -2.56
N ILE A 125 8.58 -1.21 -2.04
CA ILE A 125 9.27 -0.11 -1.36
C ILE A 125 9.00 -0.24 0.13
N CYS A 126 10.05 -0.52 0.92
CA CYS A 126 10.02 -0.58 2.37
C CYS A 126 10.57 0.73 2.95
N ILE A 127 9.77 1.43 3.75
CA ILE A 127 10.17 2.71 4.36
C ILE A 127 10.09 2.58 5.88
N GLY A 128 11.20 2.84 6.58
CA GLY A 128 11.26 2.82 8.05
C GLY A 128 10.97 1.45 8.69
N PHE A 129 11.07 0.37 7.92
CA PHE A 129 10.81 -0.98 8.42
C PHE A 129 12.09 -1.58 9.01
N SER A 130 12.01 -2.09 10.24
CA SER A 130 13.16 -2.66 10.96
C SER A 130 13.50 -4.11 10.57
N PHE A 131 12.64 -4.78 9.79
CA PHE A 131 12.78 -6.20 9.44
C PHE A 131 12.87 -7.15 10.65
N ASN A 132 12.25 -6.79 11.78
CA ASN A 132 12.13 -7.68 12.94
C ASN A 132 10.92 -8.62 12.86
N ASP A 133 9.96 -8.34 11.97
CA ASP A 133 8.79 -9.19 11.80
C ASP A 133 9.15 -10.42 10.95
N LYS A 134 9.22 -11.59 11.59
CA LYS A 134 9.62 -12.83 10.92
C LYS A 134 8.69 -13.22 9.77
N HIS A 135 7.38 -12.98 9.87
CA HIS A 135 6.43 -13.40 8.84
C HIS A 135 6.55 -12.55 7.58
N ILE A 136 6.64 -11.22 7.77
CA ILE A 136 6.85 -10.28 6.67
C ILE A 136 8.22 -10.52 6.02
N VAL A 137 9.27 -10.67 6.83
CA VAL A 137 10.63 -10.93 6.34
C VAL A 137 10.72 -12.23 5.55
N THR A 138 10.11 -13.31 6.04
CA THR A 138 10.06 -14.58 5.30
C THR A 138 9.36 -14.41 3.96
N ALA A 139 8.22 -13.74 3.91
CA ALA A 139 7.50 -13.50 2.65
C ALA A 139 8.34 -12.69 1.64
N ILE A 140 9.09 -11.69 2.10
CA ILE A 140 9.99 -10.89 1.25
C ILE A 140 11.16 -11.75 0.76
N LYS A 141 11.76 -12.58 1.62
CA LYS A 141 12.86 -13.48 1.23
C LYS A 141 12.43 -14.50 0.19
N GLU A 142 11.28 -15.15 0.42
CA GLU A 142 10.69 -16.08 -0.56
C GLU A 142 10.44 -15.40 -1.91
N ALA A 143 9.96 -14.16 -1.91
CA ALA A 143 9.76 -13.40 -3.14
C ALA A 143 11.08 -13.11 -3.87
N LEU A 144 12.14 -12.71 -3.15
CA LEU A 144 13.47 -12.47 -3.74
C LEU A 144 14.08 -13.75 -4.34
N GLU A 145 13.82 -14.91 -3.74
CA GLU A 145 14.34 -16.19 -4.22
C GLU A 145 13.55 -16.76 -5.41
N GLN A 146 12.23 -16.60 -5.41
CA GLN A 146 11.33 -17.28 -6.37
C GLN A 146 10.86 -16.39 -7.52
N ASN A 147 10.84 -15.07 -7.36
CA ASN A 147 10.34 -14.13 -8.36
C ASN A 147 11.49 -13.31 -8.95
N SER A 148 11.95 -13.71 -10.14
CA SER A 148 13.08 -13.04 -10.83
C SER A 148 12.77 -11.59 -11.25
N GLY A 149 11.48 -11.23 -11.36
CA GLY A 149 11.03 -9.86 -11.66
C GLY A 149 10.77 -9.01 -10.42
N PHE A 150 10.94 -9.56 -9.21
CA PHE A 150 10.73 -8.84 -7.97
C PHE A 150 11.88 -7.87 -7.70
N GLN A 151 11.55 -6.63 -7.39
CA GLN A 151 12.51 -5.59 -7.00
C GLN A 151 12.22 -5.13 -5.57
N LEU A 152 13.27 -4.90 -4.80
CA LEU A 152 13.18 -4.43 -3.43
C LEU A 152 13.93 -3.11 -3.28
N MET A 153 13.24 -2.08 -2.82
CA MET A 153 13.84 -0.82 -2.38
C MET A 153 13.63 -0.65 -0.89
N VAL A 154 14.70 -0.39 -0.14
CA VAL A 154 14.65 -0.15 1.30
C VAL A 154 15.18 1.23 1.60
N LEU A 155 14.32 2.04 2.20
CA LEU A 155 14.64 3.37 2.70
C LEU A 155 14.57 3.34 4.23
N ASN A 156 15.71 3.44 4.88
CA ASN A 156 15.77 3.53 6.33
C ASN A 156 17.06 4.22 6.75
N LYS A 157 17.05 4.88 7.91
CA LYS A 157 18.27 5.47 8.47
C LYS A 157 19.04 4.44 9.28
N GLY A 158 20.35 4.44 9.14
CA GLY A 158 21.26 3.51 9.81
C GLY A 158 21.21 2.13 9.18
N ILE A 159 21.05 2.04 7.86
CA ILE A 159 21.25 0.76 7.16
C ILE A 159 22.74 0.45 7.18
N ASP A 160 23.12 -0.45 8.06
CA ASP A 160 24.50 -0.88 8.25
C ASP A 160 24.61 -2.41 8.27
N THR A 161 25.81 -2.90 8.58
CA THR A 161 26.09 -4.34 8.72
C THR A 161 25.69 -4.88 10.10
N SER A 162 24.89 -4.17 10.91
CA SER A 162 24.40 -4.67 12.19
C SER A 162 23.43 -5.85 12.00
N GLU A 163 23.22 -6.64 13.06
CA GLU A 163 22.51 -7.93 12.98
C GLU A 163 21.14 -7.87 12.26
N GLY A 164 20.38 -6.78 12.42
CA GLY A 164 19.04 -6.65 11.82
C GLY A 164 19.04 -6.48 10.30
N PHE A 165 20.02 -5.76 9.75
CA PHE A 165 20.11 -5.45 8.32
C PHE A 165 21.20 -6.22 7.58
N LYS A 166 22.10 -6.90 8.31
CA LYS A 166 23.22 -7.65 7.73
C LYS A 166 22.80 -8.59 6.61
N TRP A 167 21.72 -9.34 6.80
CA TRP A 167 21.24 -10.28 5.78
C TRP A 167 20.82 -9.56 4.49
N LEU A 168 20.24 -8.36 4.60
CA LEU A 168 19.77 -7.56 3.48
C LEU A 168 20.94 -6.95 2.73
N TYR A 169 21.95 -6.46 3.47
CA TYR A 169 23.20 -5.97 2.91
C TYR A 169 23.97 -7.08 2.17
N ASP A 170 24.10 -8.25 2.79
CA ASP A 170 24.76 -9.41 2.16
C ASP A 170 24.02 -9.87 0.89
N LEU A 171 22.68 -9.71 0.86
CA LEU A 171 21.85 -10.06 -0.28
C LEU A 171 21.94 -9.01 -1.40
N SER A 172 21.96 -7.72 -1.08
CA SER A 172 22.09 -6.65 -2.08
C SER A 172 23.41 -6.71 -2.84
N MET A 173 24.46 -7.25 -2.21
CA MET A 173 25.74 -7.49 -2.90
C MET A 173 25.68 -8.62 -3.94
N LYS A 174 24.69 -9.51 -3.84
CA LYS A 174 24.48 -10.63 -4.76
C LYS A 174 23.40 -10.36 -5.81
N HIS A 175 22.52 -9.40 -5.53
CA HIS A 175 21.28 -9.16 -6.26
C HIS A 175 21.17 -7.69 -6.67
N SER A 176 21.22 -7.42 -7.98
CA SER A 176 21.09 -6.07 -8.54
C SER A 176 19.68 -5.48 -8.45
N ASN A 177 18.67 -6.31 -8.15
CA ASN A 177 17.28 -5.94 -7.95
C ASN A 177 16.97 -5.47 -6.51
N ILE A 178 18.01 -5.24 -5.68
CA ILE A 178 17.87 -4.70 -4.33
C ILE A 178 18.56 -3.35 -4.25
N VAL A 179 17.82 -2.32 -3.83
CA VAL A 179 18.30 -0.95 -3.64
C VAL A 179 18.18 -0.57 -2.16
N LEU A 180 19.28 -0.15 -1.56
CA LEU A 180 19.33 0.32 -0.17
C LEU A 180 19.61 1.83 -0.17
N ILE A 181 18.79 2.58 0.56
CA ILE A 181 18.88 4.03 0.69
C ILE A 181 18.96 4.36 2.19
N ASP A 182 20.15 4.80 2.61
CA ASP A 182 20.43 5.17 4.01
C ASP A 182 20.12 6.65 4.27
N GLU A 183 18.84 6.99 4.37
CA GLU A 183 18.36 8.37 4.58
C GLU A 183 17.11 8.40 5.47
N LEU A 184 16.82 9.57 6.05
CA LEU A 184 15.50 9.80 6.65
C LEU A 184 14.44 9.92 5.56
N PHE A 185 13.22 9.48 5.85
CA PHE A 185 12.10 9.65 4.94
C PHE A 185 11.85 11.12 4.57
N THR A 186 12.07 12.05 5.51
CA THR A 186 11.93 13.50 5.26
C THR A 186 12.88 13.98 4.18
N ASP A 187 14.13 13.51 4.20
CA ASP A 187 15.16 13.94 3.26
C ASP A 187 14.90 13.32 1.90
N PHE A 188 14.56 12.04 1.87
CA PHE A 188 14.16 11.35 0.65
C PHE A 188 12.94 12.01 -0.03
N ALA A 189 11.91 12.35 0.74
CA ALA A 189 10.67 12.92 0.22
C ALA A 189 10.86 14.31 -0.42
N VAL A 190 11.85 15.08 0.03
CA VAL A 190 12.19 16.39 -0.56
C VAL A 190 12.88 16.24 -1.92
N HIS A 191 13.74 15.23 -2.06
CA HIS A 191 14.52 15.01 -3.27
C HIS A 191 13.81 14.12 -4.30
N TYR A 192 12.75 13.40 -3.89
CA TYR A 192 11.95 12.64 -4.82
C TYR A 192 11.31 13.57 -5.86
N PRO A 193 11.54 13.37 -7.17
CA PRO A 193 11.01 14.25 -8.18
C PRO A 193 9.49 14.23 -8.10
N LEU A 194 8.89 15.31 -7.60
CA LEU A 194 7.49 15.60 -7.86
C LEU A 194 7.33 15.53 -9.38
N LEU A 195 6.58 14.54 -9.87
CA LEU A 195 6.07 14.50 -11.24
C LEU A 195 5.18 15.73 -11.44
N LYS A 196 5.81 16.88 -11.71
CA LYS A 196 5.14 18.14 -12.05
C LYS A 196 4.31 18.02 -13.34
N SER A 197 4.46 16.92 -14.08
CA SER A 197 3.68 16.62 -15.29
C SER A 197 2.25 16.13 -15.03
N TYR A 198 1.90 15.72 -13.81
CA TYR A 198 0.52 15.34 -13.46
C TYR A 198 -0.23 16.49 -12.76
N ASN A 199 0.12 17.74 -13.07
CA ASN A 199 -0.78 18.85 -12.76
C ASN A 199 -1.98 18.73 -13.70
N GLN A 200 -3.17 18.57 -13.13
CA GLN A 200 -4.46 18.30 -13.81
C GLN A 200 -4.93 19.41 -14.77
N ASP A 201 -4.06 20.34 -15.16
CA ASP A 201 -4.37 21.46 -16.05
C ASP A 201 -4.32 21.09 -17.54
N GLU A 202 -3.87 19.89 -17.93
CA GLU A 202 -3.92 19.46 -19.35
C GLU A 202 -5.35 19.27 -19.88
N TYR A 203 -6.34 19.06 -19.00
CA TYR A 203 -7.76 19.02 -19.42
C TYR A 203 -8.37 20.41 -19.70
N LYS A 204 -7.62 21.51 -19.47
CA LYS A 204 -8.07 22.89 -19.75
C LYS A 204 -7.54 23.49 -21.04
N LYS A 205 -6.83 22.75 -21.89
CA LYS A 205 -6.50 23.23 -23.24
C LYS A 205 -7.69 23.03 -24.17
N ILE A 206 -8.52 24.07 -24.29
CA ILE A 206 -9.40 24.23 -25.46
C ILE A 206 -8.50 24.65 -26.62
N THR A 207 -8.13 23.70 -27.48
CA THR A 207 -7.48 23.99 -28.74
C THR A 207 -8.53 24.54 -29.70
N ILE A 208 -8.58 25.86 -29.86
CA ILE A 208 -9.32 26.49 -30.95
C ILE A 208 -8.40 26.41 -32.18
N ASN A 209 -8.66 25.45 -33.07
CA ASN A 209 -8.05 25.47 -34.40
C ASN A 209 -8.71 26.61 -35.18
N LEU A 210 -8.01 27.73 -35.31
CA LEU A 210 -8.32 28.71 -36.35
C LEU A 210 -7.89 28.09 -37.67
N THR A 211 -8.85 27.82 -38.55
CA THR A 211 -8.57 27.53 -39.95
C THR A 211 -8.05 28.82 -40.58
N ASP A 212 -6.78 28.83 -40.98
CA ASP A 212 -6.23 29.85 -41.86
C ASP A 212 -6.98 29.79 -43.19
N ASN A 213 -7.98 30.66 -43.33
CA ASN A 213 -8.42 31.18 -44.61
C ASN A 213 -7.62 32.44 -44.83
N ASP A 214 -6.68 32.40 -45.77
CA ASP A 214 -6.22 33.46 -46.66
C ASP A 214 -5.17 32.76 -47.55
N GLY A 215 -5.34 32.56 -48.86
CA GLY A 215 -5.85 33.52 -49.82
C GLY A 215 -4.69 34.31 -50.42
N ASP A 216 -3.85 33.64 -51.23
CA ASP A 216 -3.31 34.13 -52.52
C ASP A 216 -2.34 33.11 -53.14
#